data_AF-A0A7W8E2M3-F1
#
_entry.id   AF-A0A7W8E2M3-F1
#
_cell.length_a   1.000
_cell.length_b   1.000
_cell.length_c   1.000
_cell.angle_alpha   90.00
_cell.angle_beta   90.00
_cell.angle_gamma   90.00
#
_symmetry.space_group_name_H-M   'P 1'
#
loop_
_entity.id
_entity.type
_entity.pdbx_description
1 polymer ?
#
loop_
_entity_poly.entity_id
_entity_poly.type
_entity_poly.pdbx_seq_one_letter_code
_entity_poly.pdbx_strand_id
1 'polypeptide(L)'
;SKPALTAREAIQWTYFAYLAAVKESNGAAMSLGRVSSFLDIYIERDIAEGVLDEATAQELVDHFVMKLRIVRFLRTPEYDALFSGDPTWVTESIGGMGLDGRPLVTKSSFRFLHTLETLGPAPEPNLTVLWSDYLPQGFKDYCALTSIRTSSIQYENDDLMRAYWGDDYGIACCVSAMRIGKQMQFFGARANLAKTMLYAINGGRDELSGEQVGPTLAPVTSDVLDFDDVKAKLGPMMDWLAKVYIGALNAIHYCHDKYMYERIEMALHDRDILRTMACGIAGLSVAADSLSAIKHAKVKVIRDARGLATDFEIEGEYPAFGNNDDRVDEIAVWLVKEFMERLRKQKTYRNSVATMSVLTITSNVVYGKKTGNTPDGRKAGEPFAPGANPMHRRDVKGAVASMASV
;
A
#
# COMPACT_ATOMS: atom_id res chain seq x y z
N SER A 1 -7.97 -13.56 -34.64
CA SER A 1 -8.64 -12.60 -33.71
C SER A 1 -9.95 -13.16 -33.14
N LYS A 2 -10.12 -14.48 -32.98
CA LYS A 2 -11.36 -15.08 -32.43
C LYS A 2 -11.29 -15.13 -30.90
N PRO A 3 -12.44 -15.17 -30.19
CA PRO A 3 -12.47 -15.46 -28.74
C PRO A 3 -11.87 -16.82 -28.41
N ALA A 4 -11.45 -17.00 -27.16
CA ALA A 4 -11.00 -18.29 -26.63
C ALA A 4 -12.12 -19.33 -26.66
N LEU A 5 -11.83 -20.53 -27.18
CA LEU A 5 -12.76 -21.65 -27.27
C LEU A 5 -12.49 -22.76 -26.25
N THR A 6 -11.33 -22.77 -25.58
CA THR A 6 -10.92 -23.77 -24.59
C THR A 6 -10.31 -23.10 -23.35
N ALA A 7 -10.19 -23.81 -22.24
CA ALA A 7 -9.48 -23.37 -21.04
C ALA A 7 -8.02 -23.01 -21.33
N ARG A 8 -7.33 -23.83 -22.13
CA ARG A 8 -5.97 -23.54 -22.60
C ARG A 8 -5.89 -22.23 -23.36
N GLU A 9 -6.82 -22.00 -24.29
CA GLU A 9 -6.88 -20.74 -25.04
C GLU A 9 -7.24 -19.55 -24.15
N ALA A 10 -8.15 -19.70 -23.19
CA ALA A 10 -8.56 -18.62 -22.30
C ALA A 10 -7.41 -18.15 -21.39
N ILE A 11 -6.69 -19.10 -20.80
CA ILE A 11 -5.47 -18.83 -20.02
C ILE A 11 -4.42 -18.17 -20.91
N GLN A 12 -4.18 -18.72 -22.10
CA GLN A 12 -3.17 -18.20 -23.03
C GLN A 12 -3.49 -16.79 -23.53
N TRP A 13 -4.77 -16.49 -23.84
CA TRP A 13 -5.20 -15.17 -24.29
C TRP A 13 -5.12 -14.14 -23.18
N THR A 14 -5.54 -14.51 -21.97
CA THR A 14 -5.40 -13.65 -20.78
C THR A 14 -3.93 -13.34 -20.52
N TYR A 15 -3.06 -14.35 -20.61
CA TYR A 15 -1.62 -14.15 -20.50
C TYR A 15 -1.06 -13.26 -21.62
N PHE A 16 -1.51 -13.40 -22.87
CA PHE A 16 -1.03 -12.54 -23.95
C PHE A 16 -1.38 -11.07 -23.76
N ALA A 17 -2.57 -10.78 -23.24
CA ALA A 17 -2.95 -9.41 -22.89
C ALA A 17 -2.01 -8.83 -21.81
N TYR A 18 -1.79 -9.58 -20.73
CA TYR A 18 -0.86 -9.19 -19.66
C TYR A 18 0.60 -9.08 -20.15
N LEU A 19 1.06 -10.04 -20.95
CA LEU A 19 2.40 -10.07 -21.55
C LEU A 19 2.64 -8.84 -22.42
N ALA A 20 1.62 -8.39 -23.16
CA ALA A 20 1.72 -7.20 -23.99
C ALA A 20 1.90 -5.94 -23.13
N ALA A 21 1.20 -5.84 -21.99
CA ALA A 21 1.35 -4.75 -21.03
C ALA A 21 2.76 -4.69 -20.45
N VAL A 22 3.28 -5.79 -19.89
CA VAL A 22 4.65 -5.84 -19.33
C VAL A 22 5.78 -5.76 -20.36
N LYS A 23 5.46 -5.84 -21.66
CA LYS A 23 6.40 -5.56 -22.76
C LYS A 23 6.42 -4.10 -23.17
N GLU A 24 5.35 -3.35 -22.89
CA GLU A 24 5.23 -1.93 -23.24
C GLU A 24 5.61 -1.01 -22.08
N SER A 25 5.13 -1.33 -20.88
CA SER A 25 5.29 -0.51 -19.68
C SER A 25 6.16 -1.21 -18.64
N ASN A 26 6.82 -0.39 -17.81
CA ASN A 26 7.65 -0.83 -16.69
C ASN A 26 7.16 -0.20 -15.38
N GLY A 27 5.84 -0.07 -15.21
CA GLY A 27 5.22 0.40 -13.97
C GLY A 27 5.81 -0.27 -12.73
N ALA A 28 5.80 0.43 -11.60
CA ALA A 28 6.33 -0.13 -10.37
C ALA A 28 5.59 -1.44 -10.03
N ALA A 29 4.26 -1.40 -10.11
CA ALA A 29 3.38 -2.55 -10.01
C ALA A 29 2.70 -2.83 -11.35
N MET A 30 2.74 -4.09 -11.79
CA MET A 30 2.09 -4.58 -13.00
C MET A 30 1.13 -5.71 -12.59
N SER A 31 0.01 -5.33 -11.98
CA SER A 31 -0.92 -6.29 -11.37
C SER A 31 -1.75 -7.05 -12.40
N LEU A 32 -2.08 -8.31 -12.11
CA LEU A 32 -2.81 -9.19 -13.02
C LEU A 32 -4.31 -8.90 -13.01
N GLY A 33 -4.87 -8.58 -11.84
CA GLY A 33 -6.28 -8.28 -11.65
C GLY A 33 -7.01 -9.35 -10.82
N ARG A 34 -8.11 -9.86 -11.35
CA ARG A 34 -8.98 -10.87 -10.72
C ARG A 34 -9.38 -11.91 -11.75
N VAL A 35 -8.48 -12.84 -12.06
CA VAL A 35 -8.65 -13.72 -13.22
C VAL A 35 -8.99 -15.16 -12.84
N SER A 36 -8.66 -15.62 -11.64
CA SER A 36 -8.82 -17.02 -11.22
C SER A 36 -10.25 -17.53 -11.38
N SER A 37 -11.25 -16.83 -10.83
CA SER A 37 -12.67 -17.23 -10.97
C SER A 37 -13.21 -17.07 -12.40
N PHE A 38 -12.69 -16.12 -13.19
CA PHE A 38 -13.03 -15.98 -14.61
C PHE A 38 -12.52 -17.17 -15.44
N LEU A 39 -11.26 -17.57 -15.22
CA LEU A 39 -10.65 -18.70 -15.90
C LEU A 39 -11.32 -20.03 -15.53
N ASP A 40 -11.87 -20.13 -14.32
CA ASP A 40 -12.61 -21.32 -13.87
C ASP A 40 -13.83 -21.62 -14.76
N ILE A 41 -14.48 -20.60 -15.33
CA ILE A 41 -15.63 -20.79 -16.24
C ILE A 41 -15.25 -21.69 -17.42
N TYR A 42 -14.06 -21.49 -18.00
CA TYR A 42 -13.57 -22.28 -19.12
C TYR A 42 -13.05 -23.65 -18.66
N ILE A 43 -12.38 -23.70 -17.51
CA ILE A 43 -11.87 -24.96 -16.95
C ILE A 43 -13.01 -25.91 -16.60
N GLU A 44 -14.03 -25.45 -15.88
CA GLU A 44 -15.18 -26.27 -15.50
C GLU A 44 -15.96 -26.78 -16.72
N ARG A 45 -16.12 -25.95 -17.75
CA ARG A 45 -16.73 -26.39 -19.02
C ARG A 45 -15.92 -27.52 -19.66
N ASP A 46 -14.62 -27.31 -19.83
CA ASP A 46 -13.76 -28.30 -20.50
C ASP A 46 -13.66 -29.62 -19.71
N ILE A 47 -13.72 -29.55 -18.36
CA ILE A 47 -13.82 -30.74 -17.50
C ILE A 47 -15.17 -31.44 -17.69
N ALA A 48 -16.29 -30.69 -17.71
CA ALA A 48 -17.62 -31.26 -17.88
C ALA A 48 -17.83 -31.91 -19.26
N GLU A 49 -17.18 -31.38 -20.30
CA GLU A 49 -17.16 -31.95 -21.65
C GLU A 49 -16.19 -33.14 -21.80
N GLY A 50 -15.40 -33.43 -20.77
CA GLY A 50 -14.44 -34.55 -20.76
C GLY A 50 -13.21 -34.32 -21.64
N VAL A 51 -12.91 -33.08 -22.01
CA VAL A 51 -11.74 -32.72 -22.84
C VAL A 51 -10.54 -32.24 -22.02
N LEU A 52 -10.74 -32.02 -20.72
CA LEU A 52 -9.72 -31.63 -19.75
C LEU A 52 -9.94 -32.44 -18.45
N ASP A 53 -8.88 -32.90 -17.81
CA ASP A 53 -8.94 -33.46 -16.46
C ASP A 53 -8.36 -32.49 -15.42
N GLU A 54 -8.58 -32.78 -14.14
CA GLU A 54 -8.15 -31.90 -13.04
C GLU A 54 -6.63 -31.72 -12.99
N ALA A 55 -5.86 -32.77 -13.28
CA ALA A 55 -4.40 -32.71 -13.27
C ALA A 55 -3.88 -31.77 -14.38
N THR A 56 -4.44 -31.89 -15.59
CA THR A 56 -4.10 -31.02 -16.72
C THR A 56 -4.61 -29.59 -16.46
N ALA A 57 -5.74 -29.41 -15.78
CA ALA A 57 -6.21 -28.09 -15.37
C ALA A 57 -5.23 -27.40 -14.40
N GLN A 58 -4.71 -28.13 -13.41
CA GLN A 58 -3.67 -27.62 -12.52
C GLN A 58 -2.37 -27.32 -13.28
N GLU A 59 -1.94 -28.19 -14.20
CA GLU A 59 -0.74 -27.95 -15.02
C GLU A 59 -0.85 -26.64 -15.83
N LEU A 60 -2.02 -26.36 -16.41
CA LEU A 60 -2.25 -25.10 -17.12
C LEU A 60 -2.14 -23.87 -16.19
N VAL A 61 -2.67 -23.96 -14.96
CA VAL A 61 -2.54 -22.90 -13.94
C VAL A 61 -1.09 -22.75 -13.48
N ASP A 62 -0.38 -23.85 -13.26
CA ASP A 62 1.03 -23.87 -12.89
C ASP A 62 1.89 -23.21 -13.97
N HIS A 63 1.69 -23.55 -15.24
CA HIS A 63 2.41 -22.93 -16.36
C HIS A 63 2.11 -21.43 -16.49
N PHE A 64 0.87 -21.03 -16.26
CA PHE A 64 0.48 -19.62 -16.24
C PHE A 64 1.21 -18.88 -15.10
N VAL A 65 1.11 -19.36 -13.87
CA VAL A 65 1.76 -18.79 -12.69
C VAL A 65 3.28 -18.78 -12.82
N MET A 66 3.88 -19.82 -13.39
CA MET A 66 5.31 -19.87 -13.69
C MET A 66 5.74 -18.73 -14.62
N LYS A 67 4.91 -18.33 -15.57
CA LYS A 67 5.18 -17.19 -16.45
C LYS A 67 5.05 -15.85 -15.72
N LEU A 68 4.13 -15.73 -14.76
CA LEU A 68 4.00 -14.55 -13.90
C LEU A 68 5.23 -14.40 -12.98
N ARG A 69 5.75 -15.51 -12.43
CA ARG A 69 6.96 -15.55 -11.57
C ARG A 69 8.23 -15.03 -12.23
N ILE A 70 8.31 -15.01 -13.56
CA ILE A 70 9.50 -14.62 -14.31
C ILE A 70 9.39 -13.23 -14.98
N VAL A 71 8.34 -12.46 -14.67
CA VAL A 71 8.26 -11.05 -15.10
C VAL A 71 9.38 -10.27 -14.43
N ARG A 72 10.15 -9.49 -15.20
CA ARG A 72 11.29 -8.71 -14.70
C ARG A 72 11.40 -7.38 -15.42
N PHE A 73 11.92 -6.40 -14.70
CA PHE A 73 12.21 -5.07 -15.22
C PHE A 73 13.61 -4.64 -14.84
N LEU A 74 14.30 -3.93 -15.73
CA LEU A 74 15.59 -3.32 -15.39
C LEU A 74 15.35 -2.16 -14.43
N ARG A 75 15.96 -2.22 -13.24
CA ARG A 75 15.85 -1.20 -12.18
C ARG A 75 17.21 -0.69 -11.75
N THR A 76 17.26 0.56 -11.28
CA THR A 76 18.48 1.16 -10.72
C THR A 76 18.67 0.76 -9.26
N PRO A 77 19.89 0.89 -8.69
CA PRO A 77 20.10 0.70 -7.24
C PRO A 77 19.25 1.64 -6.37
N GLU A 78 18.95 2.85 -6.86
CA GLU A 78 18.06 3.80 -6.16
C GLU A 78 16.62 3.30 -6.11
N TYR A 79 16.15 2.65 -7.17
CA TYR A 79 14.84 2.00 -7.19
C TYR A 79 14.82 0.83 -6.20
N ASP A 80 15.84 -0.04 -6.21
CA ASP A 80 15.93 -1.19 -5.30
C ASP A 80 15.90 -0.76 -3.82
N ALA A 81 16.52 0.38 -3.48
CA ALA A 81 16.44 0.92 -2.12
C ALA A 81 15.00 1.33 -1.71
N LEU A 82 14.17 1.78 -2.65
CA LEU A 82 12.78 2.21 -2.41
C LEU A 82 11.77 1.05 -2.50
N PHE A 83 12.08 0.06 -3.33
CA PHE A 83 11.25 -1.07 -3.73
C PHE A 83 12.10 -2.35 -3.76
N SER A 84 12.54 -2.79 -2.58
CA SER A 84 13.50 -3.89 -2.45
C SER A 84 12.89 -5.25 -2.72
N GLY A 85 13.72 -6.20 -3.19
CA GLY A 85 13.33 -7.60 -3.36
C GLY A 85 12.88 -7.95 -4.78
N ASP A 86 13.31 -7.15 -5.76
CA ASP A 86 12.93 -7.30 -7.19
C ASP A 86 11.41 -7.43 -7.43
N PRO A 87 10.57 -6.57 -6.80
CA PRO A 87 9.12 -6.73 -6.85
C PRO A 87 8.54 -6.28 -8.20
N THR A 88 7.47 -6.96 -8.61
CA THR A 88 6.68 -6.62 -9.80
C THR A 88 5.20 -6.40 -9.49
N TRP A 89 4.75 -6.84 -8.31
CA TRP A 89 3.36 -6.85 -7.86
C TRP A 89 2.42 -7.37 -8.94
N VAL A 90 2.66 -8.61 -9.38
CA VAL A 90 1.73 -9.35 -10.26
C VAL A 90 0.56 -9.82 -9.40
N THR A 91 -0.24 -8.87 -8.94
CA THR A 91 -1.28 -9.09 -7.94
C THR A 91 -2.48 -9.77 -8.56
N GLU A 92 -2.88 -10.90 -8.00
CA GLU A 92 -4.09 -11.65 -8.34
C GLU A 92 -5.05 -11.64 -7.16
N SER A 93 -6.26 -11.15 -7.39
CA SER A 93 -7.33 -11.09 -6.39
C SER A 93 -8.15 -12.39 -6.46
N ILE A 94 -8.24 -13.12 -5.34
CA ILE A 94 -8.82 -14.46 -5.28
C ILE A 94 -10.06 -14.46 -4.38
N GLY A 95 -11.13 -15.10 -4.84
CA GLY A 95 -12.32 -15.35 -4.02
C GLY A 95 -13.21 -14.12 -3.89
N GLY A 96 -13.60 -13.77 -2.66
CA GLY A 96 -14.61 -12.74 -2.35
C GLY A 96 -16.05 -13.24 -2.47
N MET A 97 -17.01 -12.33 -2.33
CA MET A 97 -18.45 -12.57 -2.48
C MET A 97 -19.04 -11.70 -3.59
N GLY A 98 -20.10 -12.20 -4.21
CA GLY A 98 -20.95 -11.44 -5.11
C GLY A 98 -21.87 -10.49 -4.36
N LEU A 99 -22.33 -9.44 -5.05
CA LEU A 99 -23.39 -8.55 -4.56
C LEU A 99 -24.72 -9.30 -4.34
N ASP A 100 -24.87 -10.47 -4.98
CA ASP A 100 -26.01 -11.37 -4.80
C ASP A 100 -25.88 -12.31 -3.58
N GLY A 101 -24.79 -12.20 -2.81
CA GLY A 101 -24.53 -12.99 -1.61
C GLY A 101 -23.90 -14.35 -1.84
N ARG A 102 -23.67 -14.78 -3.09
CA ARG A 102 -22.96 -16.03 -3.37
C ARG A 102 -21.44 -15.83 -3.27
N PRO A 103 -20.67 -16.82 -2.79
CA PRO A 103 -19.22 -16.74 -2.85
C PRO A 103 -18.73 -16.76 -4.29
N LEU A 104 -17.71 -15.96 -4.59
CA LEU A 104 -16.96 -15.97 -5.86
C LEU A 104 -15.73 -16.87 -5.80
N VAL A 105 -15.61 -17.67 -4.72
CA VAL A 105 -14.64 -18.76 -4.59
C VAL A 105 -15.00 -19.88 -5.56
N THR A 106 -14.01 -20.34 -6.33
CA THR A 106 -14.14 -21.44 -7.30
C THR A 106 -13.07 -22.49 -7.10
N LYS A 107 -13.07 -23.58 -7.90
CA LYS A 107 -11.97 -24.56 -7.85
C LYS A 107 -10.65 -23.91 -8.24
N SER A 108 -10.64 -23.00 -9.22
CA SER A 108 -9.43 -22.26 -9.59
C SER A 108 -8.91 -21.34 -8.49
N SER A 109 -9.75 -20.88 -7.54
CA SER A 109 -9.24 -20.19 -6.34
C SER A 109 -8.29 -21.10 -5.55
N PHE A 110 -8.60 -22.40 -5.44
CA PHE A 110 -7.70 -23.38 -4.84
C PHE A 110 -6.51 -23.69 -5.75
N ARG A 111 -6.71 -23.86 -7.07
CA ARG A 111 -5.61 -24.15 -8.01
C ARG A 111 -4.51 -23.07 -8.00
N PHE A 112 -4.89 -21.79 -7.92
CA PHE A 112 -3.94 -20.68 -7.82
C PHE A 112 -3.13 -20.73 -6.51
N LEU A 113 -3.79 -20.94 -5.37
CA LEU A 113 -3.11 -21.09 -4.08
C LEU A 113 -2.24 -22.36 -4.03
N HIS A 114 -2.69 -23.45 -4.65
CA HIS A 114 -1.98 -24.73 -4.74
C HIS A 114 -0.68 -24.63 -5.55
N THR A 115 -0.49 -23.57 -6.37
CA THR A 115 0.81 -23.30 -7.01
C THR A 115 1.94 -23.07 -6.02
N LEU A 116 1.62 -22.67 -4.77
CA LEU A 116 2.60 -22.57 -3.70
C LEU A 116 3.04 -23.95 -3.15
N GLU A 117 2.32 -25.01 -3.50
CA GLU A 117 2.67 -26.40 -3.20
C GLU A 117 3.33 -27.08 -4.42
N THR A 118 2.75 -26.96 -5.62
CA THR A 118 3.27 -27.60 -6.84
C THR A 118 4.58 -26.97 -7.34
N LEU A 119 4.70 -25.64 -7.26
CA LEU A 119 5.88 -24.87 -7.68
C LEU A 119 6.70 -24.34 -6.51
N GLY A 120 6.27 -24.61 -5.27
CA GLY A 120 6.85 -24.08 -4.04
C GLY A 120 6.51 -22.60 -3.76
N PRO A 121 6.83 -22.10 -2.55
CA PRO A 121 6.58 -20.72 -2.15
C PRO A 121 7.29 -19.71 -3.06
N ALA A 122 6.61 -18.61 -3.40
CA ALA A 122 7.17 -17.53 -4.18
C ALA A 122 6.51 -16.19 -3.81
N PRO A 123 7.24 -15.06 -3.93
CA PRO A 123 6.68 -13.72 -3.68
C PRO A 123 5.74 -13.25 -4.80
N GLU A 124 5.84 -13.85 -6.00
CA GLU A 124 5.02 -13.53 -7.16
C GLU A 124 4.34 -14.80 -7.70
N PRO A 125 3.16 -14.69 -8.33
CA PRO A 125 2.26 -13.54 -8.27
C PRO A 125 1.88 -13.21 -6.81
N ASN A 126 1.62 -11.93 -6.53
CA ASN A 126 1.15 -11.50 -5.23
C ASN A 126 -0.31 -11.96 -5.01
N LEU A 127 -0.48 -13.15 -4.45
CA LEU A 127 -1.79 -13.78 -4.25
C LEU A 127 -2.55 -13.10 -3.10
N THR A 128 -3.67 -12.46 -3.44
CA THR A 128 -4.46 -11.63 -2.53
C THR A 128 -5.84 -12.22 -2.34
N VAL A 129 -6.13 -12.73 -1.15
CA VAL A 129 -7.44 -13.28 -0.80
C VAL A 129 -8.38 -12.14 -0.42
N LEU A 130 -9.48 -11.99 -1.17
CA LEU A 130 -10.57 -11.08 -0.84
C LEU A 130 -11.40 -11.72 0.28
N TRP A 131 -11.10 -11.34 1.53
CA TRP A 131 -11.61 -11.97 2.73
C TRP A 131 -13.00 -11.46 3.11
N SER A 132 -13.91 -12.39 3.41
CA SER A 132 -15.24 -12.11 3.94
C SER A 132 -15.58 -13.11 5.04
N ASP A 133 -16.36 -12.66 6.02
CA ASP A 133 -16.93 -13.51 7.06
C ASP A 133 -17.89 -14.56 6.49
N TYR A 134 -18.37 -14.38 5.27
CA TYR A 134 -19.28 -15.29 4.58
C TYR A 134 -18.60 -16.25 3.58
N LEU A 135 -17.26 -16.25 3.50
CA LEU A 135 -16.54 -17.20 2.67
C LEU A 135 -16.81 -18.66 3.13
N PRO A 136 -16.81 -19.65 2.21
CA PRO A 136 -16.93 -21.05 2.57
C PRO A 136 -15.83 -21.46 3.55
N GLN A 137 -16.18 -22.17 4.63
CA GLN A 137 -15.24 -22.53 5.68
C GLN A 137 -14.03 -23.32 5.15
N GLY A 138 -14.25 -24.27 4.23
CA GLY A 138 -13.16 -25.03 3.63
C GLY A 138 -12.14 -24.17 2.87
N PHE A 139 -12.56 -23.04 2.28
CA PHE A 139 -11.64 -22.10 1.65
C PHE A 139 -10.88 -21.27 2.68
N LYS A 140 -11.56 -20.79 3.74
CA LYS A 140 -10.90 -20.10 4.86
C LYS A 140 -9.81 -20.96 5.50
N ASP A 141 -10.12 -22.22 5.79
CA ASP A 141 -9.18 -23.19 6.37
C ASP A 141 -7.99 -23.44 5.44
N TYR A 142 -8.26 -23.57 4.13
CA TYR A 142 -7.20 -23.76 3.14
C TYR A 142 -6.28 -22.53 3.04
N CYS A 143 -6.83 -21.32 2.97
CA CYS A 143 -6.03 -20.09 2.99
C CYS A 143 -5.17 -20.01 4.26
N ALA A 144 -5.74 -20.27 5.44
CA ALA A 144 -5.00 -20.27 6.70
C ALA A 144 -3.86 -21.30 6.67
N LEU A 145 -4.11 -22.50 6.16
CA LEU A 145 -3.10 -23.54 5.99
C LEU A 145 -1.99 -23.12 5.01
N THR A 146 -2.35 -22.51 3.88
CA THR A 146 -1.40 -21.95 2.91
C THR A 146 -0.53 -20.88 3.56
N SER A 147 -1.11 -19.96 4.34
CA SER A 147 -0.35 -18.96 5.11
C SER A 147 0.61 -19.61 6.10
N ILE A 148 0.16 -20.59 6.89
CA ILE A 148 1.00 -21.32 7.86
C ILE A 148 2.20 -21.98 7.16
N ARG A 149 1.99 -22.55 5.98
CA ARG A 149 3.03 -23.30 5.25
C ARG A 149 4.02 -22.40 4.52
N THR A 150 3.58 -21.23 4.05
CA THR A 150 4.32 -20.50 3.01
C THR A 150 4.55 -19.03 3.31
N SER A 151 3.74 -18.41 4.18
CA SER A 151 3.74 -16.96 4.42
C SER A 151 3.67 -16.11 3.13
N SER A 152 3.10 -16.66 2.04
CA SER A 152 3.17 -16.08 0.69
C SER A 152 1.85 -15.52 0.15
N ILE A 153 0.85 -15.33 1.01
CA ILE A 153 -0.44 -14.74 0.62
C ILE A 153 -0.83 -13.61 1.55
N GLN A 154 -1.56 -12.63 1.02
CA GLN A 154 -2.12 -11.51 1.77
C GLN A 154 -3.66 -11.54 1.76
N TYR A 155 -4.27 -10.82 2.70
CA TYR A 155 -5.71 -10.76 2.88
C TYR A 155 -6.20 -9.32 2.85
N GLU A 156 -7.28 -9.07 2.15
CA GLU A 156 -7.88 -7.76 1.96
C GLU A 156 -9.39 -7.84 2.21
N ASN A 157 -9.95 -6.87 2.95
CA ASN A 157 -11.31 -6.96 3.47
C ASN A 157 -12.39 -6.70 2.38
N ASP A 158 -12.95 -7.77 1.85
CA ASP A 158 -14.02 -7.74 0.84
C ASP A 158 -15.35 -7.23 1.41
N ASP A 159 -15.66 -7.53 2.68
CA ASP A 159 -16.88 -7.02 3.32
C ASP A 159 -16.89 -5.49 3.42
N LEU A 160 -15.71 -4.86 3.50
CA LEU A 160 -15.57 -3.42 3.41
C LEU A 160 -15.59 -2.93 1.97
N MET A 161 -14.72 -3.47 1.11
CA MET A 161 -14.45 -2.91 -0.21
C MET A 161 -15.58 -3.14 -1.22
N ARG A 162 -16.26 -4.29 -1.17
CA ARG A 162 -17.33 -4.65 -2.11
C ARG A 162 -18.45 -3.61 -2.15
N ALA A 163 -18.73 -2.95 -1.02
CA ALA A 163 -19.72 -1.88 -0.94
C ALA A 163 -19.38 -0.62 -1.77
N TYR A 164 -18.09 -0.37 -2.03
CA TYR A 164 -17.61 0.80 -2.77
C TYR A 164 -17.30 0.50 -4.23
N TRP A 165 -16.74 -0.67 -4.52
CA TRP A 165 -16.27 -1.04 -5.87
C TRP A 165 -17.12 -2.11 -6.56
N GLY A 166 -18.12 -2.69 -5.89
CA GLY A 166 -18.90 -3.80 -6.43
C GLY A 166 -18.17 -5.14 -6.25
N ASP A 167 -18.62 -6.18 -6.95
CA ASP A 167 -18.09 -7.54 -6.83
C ASP A 167 -17.08 -7.93 -7.92
N ASP A 168 -16.78 -7.05 -8.88
CA ASP A 168 -15.73 -7.20 -9.90
C ASP A 168 -14.64 -6.12 -9.78
N TYR A 169 -14.08 -6.00 -8.58
CA TYR A 169 -12.88 -5.22 -8.32
C TYR A 169 -11.69 -6.13 -8.07
N GLY A 170 -10.49 -5.58 -8.26
CA GLY A 170 -9.24 -6.21 -7.86
C GLY A 170 -8.32 -5.22 -7.15
N ILE A 171 -7.21 -5.76 -6.65
CA ILE A 171 -6.18 -5.00 -5.93
C ILE A 171 -5.01 -4.71 -6.85
N ALA A 172 -4.72 -3.42 -7.06
CA ALA A 172 -3.52 -2.96 -7.72
C ALA A 172 -2.38 -2.74 -6.71
N CYS A 173 -1.17 -3.14 -7.09
CA CYS A 173 0.02 -3.06 -6.24
C CYS A 173 -0.19 -3.87 -4.94
N CYS A 174 -0.25 -3.22 -3.78
CA CYS A 174 -0.42 -3.89 -2.49
C CYS A 174 -1.87 -3.91 -2.02
N VAL A 175 -2.51 -2.74 -1.94
CA VAL A 175 -3.77 -2.54 -1.19
C VAL A 175 -4.76 -1.60 -1.90
N SER A 176 -4.51 -1.25 -3.17
CA SER A 176 -5.27 -0.23 -3.88
C SER A 176 -6.39 -0.84 -4.72
N ALA A 177 -7.61 -0.86 -4.19
CA ALA A 177 -8.78 -1.38 -4.90
C ALA A 177 -9.15 -0.54 -6.14
N MET A 178 -9.51 -1.24 -7.21
CA MET A 178 -10.10 -0.66 -8.43
C MET A 178 -11.08 -1.61 -9.09
N ARG A 179 -12.13 -1.03 -9.68
CA ARG A 179 -13.03 -1.75 -10.60
C ARG A 179 -12.26 -2.14 -11.86
N ILE A 180 -12.27 -3.43 -12.20
CA ILE A 180 -11.52 -3.96 -13.34
C ILE A 180 -12.02 -3.30 -14.63
N GLY A 181 -11.10 -2.78 -15.45
CA GLY A 181 -11.42 -2.12 -16.72
C GLY A 181 -12.12 -0.75 -16.61
N LYS A 182 -12.42 -0.25 -15.40
CA LYS A 182 -13.27 0.95 -15.20
C LYS A 182 -12.62 2.04 -14.36
N GLN A 183 -11.47 1.75 -13.76
CA GLN A 183 -10.79 2.65 -12.85
C GLN A 183 -9.27 2.45 -12.94
N MET A 184 -8.49 3.48 -12.64
CA MET A 184 -7.05 3.38 -12.41
C MET A 184 -6.63 4.37 -11.31
N GLN A 185 -5.40 4.22 -10.80
CA GLN A 185 -4.80 5.18 -9.89
C GLN A 185 -3.57 5.85 -10.52
N PHE A 186 -3.50 7.17 -10.38
CA PHE A 186 -2.26 7.92 -10.51
C PHE A 186 -1.42 7.69 -9.26
N PHE A 187 -0.39 6.86 -9.40
CA PHE A 187 0.49 6.44 -8.32
C PHE A 187 1.37 7.58 -7.80
N GLY A 188 1.25 7.89 -6.51
CA GLY A 188 2.01 8.97 -5.89
C GLY A 188 3.17 8.55 -4.99
N ALA A 189 3.49 7.26 -4.86
CA ALA A 189 4.41 6.77 -3.83
C ALA A 189 3.95 7.18 -2.41
N ARG A 190 4.73 7.99 -1.68
CA ARG A 190 4.39 8.46 -0.33
C ARG A 190 5.14 9.73 0.05
N ALA A 191 4.63 10.43 1.07
CA ALA A 191 5.30 11.52 1.77
C ALA A 191 5.78 11.11 3.18
N ASN A 192 6.82 11.76 3.68
CA ASN A 192 7.38 11.51 5.02
C ASN A 192 6.67 12.36 6.09
N LEU A 193 5.72 11.76 6.81
CA LEU A 193 4.93 12.45 7.83
C LEU A 193 5.75 12.73 9.10
N ALA A 194 6.65 11.82 9.48
CA ALA A 194 7.51 12.00 10.66
C ALA A 194 8.46 13.20 10.50
N LYS A 195 9.12 13.34 9.34
CA LYS A 195 9.97 14.51 9.06
C LYS A 195 9.16 15.80 8.97
N THR A 196 7.92 15.75 8.50
CA THR A 196 7.01 16.91 8.50
C THR A 196 6.78 17.44 9.91
N MET A 197 6.74 16.56 10.92
CA MET A 197 6.69 16.97 12.33
C MET A 197 7.98 17.63 12.81
N LEU A 198 9.14 17.10 12.44
CA LEU A 198 10.42 17.75 12.76
C LEU A 198 10.51 19.13 12.11
N TYR A 199 10.01 19.29 10.89
CA TYR A 199 9.94 20.59 10.23
C TYR A 199 9.00 21.54 10.98
N ALA A 200 7.86 21.06 11.50
CA ALA A 200 6.98 21.88 12.31
C ALA A 200 7.68 22.38 13.60
N ILE A 201 8.47 21.53 14.25
CA ILE A 201 9.26 21.89 15.44
C ILE A 201 10.37 22.89 15.08
N ASN A 202 11.05 22.68 13.94
CA ASN A 202 12.21 23.45 13.50
C ASN A 202 11.90 24.63 12.56
N GLY A 203 10.64 25.03 12.42
CA GLY A 203 10.27 26.20 11.59
C GLY A 203 10.53 26.00 10.09
N GLY A 204 10.40 24.77 9.60
CA GLY A 204 10.60 24.38 8.20
C GLY A 204 12.05 24.07 7.84
N ARG A 205 12.99 24.11 8.79
CA ARG A 205 14.39 23.75 8.57
C ARG A 205 14.62 22.26 8.79
N ASP A 206 15.41 21.65 7.90
CA ASP A 206 15.80 20.25 8.01
C ASP A 206 16.76 20.04 9.18
N GLU A 207 16.50 19.03 10.01
CA GLU A 207 17.26 18.77 11.23
C GLU A 207 18.69 18.25 10.95
N LEU A 208 18.93 17.66 9.76
CA LEU A 208 20.22 17.12 9.38
C LEU A 208 21.06 18.21 8.71
N SER A 209 20.60 18.73 7.56
CA SER A 209 21.35 19.72 6.77
C SER A 209 21.31 21.12 7.38
N GLY A 210 20.24 21.46 8.10
CA GLY A 210 19.98 22.83 8.59
C GLY A 210 19.44 23.78 7.54
N GLU A 211 19.20 23.31 6.32
CA GLU A 211 18.66 24.10 5.22
C GLU A 211 17.17 24.41 5.42
N GLN A 212 16.71 25.54 4.90
CA GLN A 212 15.29 25.89 4.86
C GLN A 212 14.62 25.12 3.71
N VAL A 213 13.87 24.05 4.04
CA VAL A 213 13.19 23.20 3.04
C VAL A 213 11.69 23.50 2.99
N GLY A 214 11.05 23.51 4.16
CA GLY A 214 9.68 23.97 4.34
C GLY A 214 9.55 25.48 4.35
N PRO A 215 8.33 26.03 4.45
CA PRO A 215 8.11 27.46 4.61
C PRO A 215 8.75 27.95 5.92
N THR A 216 9.25 29.19 5.93
CA THR A 216 9.75 29.82 7.15
C THR A 216 8.58 30.11 8.09
N LEU A 217 8.46 29.28 9.12
CA LEU A 217 7.47 29.40 10.18
C LEU A 217 8.16 29.56 11.53
N ALA A 218 7.45 30.07 12.54
CA ALA A 218 8.00 30.17 13.88
C ALA A 218 8.32 28.76 14.43
N PRO A 219 9.57 28.47 14.83
CA PRO A 219 9.91 27.19 15.45
C PRO A 219 9.33 27.09 16.86
N VAL A 220 9.32 25.90 17.44
CA VAL A 220 9.09 25.73 18.87
C VAL A 220 10.33 26.26 19.60
N THR A 221 10.13 27.16 20.57
CA THR A 221 11.21 27.79 21.34
C THR A 221 11.34 27.26 22.76
N SER A 222 10.31 26.58 23.29
CA SER A 222 10.35 25.96 24.62
C SER A 222 11.40 24.84 24.68
N ASP A 223 11.96 24.65 25.88
CA ASP A 223 12.87 23.53 26.19
C ASP A 223 12.12 22.23 26.43
N VAL A 224 10.82 22.30 26.72
CA VAL A 224 9.91 21.15 26.84
C VAL A 224 8.80 21.32 25.79
N LEU A 225 8.59 20.31 24.96
CA LEU A 225 7.54 20.35 23.94
C LEU A 225 6.15 20.36 24.59
N ASP A 226 5.29 21.24 24.09
CA ASP A 226 3.87 21.29 24.44
C ASP A 226 3.03 20.71 23.29
N PHE A 227 2.06 19.87 23.63
CA PHE A 227 1.27 19.13 22.63
C PHE A 227 0.47 20.07 21.72
N ASP A 228 -0.21 21.06 22.30
CA ASP A 228 -1.07 21.96 21.54
C ASP A 228 -0.24 22.89 20.65
N ASP A 229 0.93 23.34 21.13
CA ASP A 229 1.87 24.13 20.33
C ASP A 229 2.44 23.35 19.13
N VAL A 230 2.91 22.11 19.35
CA VAL A 230 3.42 21.26 18.26
C VAL A 230 2.30 20.93 17.26
N LYS A 231 1.11 20.59 17.74
CA LYS A 231 -0.06 20.30 16.91
C LYS A 231 -0.47 21.51 16.06
N ALA A 232 -0.49 22.71 16.64
CA ALA A 232 -0.82 23.94 15.95
C ALA A 232 0.19 24.26 14.83
N LYS A 233 1.48 24.02 15.08
CA LYS A 233 2.56 24.20 14.07
C LYS A 233 2.57 23.11 13.00
N LEU A 234 2.15 21.89 13.33
CA LEU A 234 2.07 20.77 12.39
C LEU A 234 1.03 21.02 11.29
N GLY A 235 -0.10 21.66 11.61
CA GLY A 235 -1.17 21.96 10.64
C GLY A 235 -0.69 22.68 9.37
N PRO A 236 -0.09 23.88 9.48
CA PRO A 236 0.47 24.61 8.33
C PRO A 236 1.58 23.84 7.59
N MET A 237 2.37 23.03 8.31
CA MET A 237 3.40 22.21 7.68
C MET A 237 2.81 21.07 6.85
N MET A 238 1.72 20.46 7.31
CA MET A 238 0.94 19.49 6.52
C MET A 238 0.23 20.14 5.32
N ASP A 239 -0.25 21.39 5.45
CA ASP A 239 -0.83 22.14 4.32
C ASP A 239 0.22 22.36 3.22
N TRP A 240 1.43 22.76 3.62
CA TRP A 240 2.56 22.90 2.70
C TRP A 240 2.91 21.56 2.04
N LEU A 241 3.03 20.48 2.84
CA LEU A 241 3.36 19.16 2.31
C LEU A 241 2.33 18.71 1.27
N ALA A 242 1.03 18.83 1.57
CA ALA A 242 -0.04 18.46 0.65
C ALA A 242 0.05 19.22 -0.69
N LYS A 243 0.33 20.53 -0.63
CA LYS A 243 0.48 21.38 -1.82
C LYS A 243 1.68 20.96 -2.67
N VAL A 244 2.85 20.76 -2.04
CA VAL A 244 4.07 20.33 -2.75
C VAL A 244 3.87 18.96 -3.36
N TYR A 245 3.25 18.05 -2.60
CA TYR A 245 3.05 16.67 -3.03
C TYR A 245 2.12 16.60 -4.25
N ILE A 246 0.93 17.20 -4.19
CA ILE A 246 0.01 17.22 -5.33
C ILE A 246 0.59 18.00 -6.51
N GLY A 247 1.33 19.08 -6.26
CA GLY A 247 2.05 19.81 -7.31
C GLY A 247 3.02 18.93 -8.09
N ALA A 248 3.81 18.12 -7.38
CA ALA A 248 4.72 17.15 -7.99
C ALA A 248 3.96 16.07 -8.76
N LEU A 249 2.90 15.48 -8.18
CA LEU A 249 2.12 14.43 -8.85
C LEU A 249 1.40 14.95 -10.10
N ASN A 250 0.88 16.17 -10.09
CA ASN A 250 0.28 16.78 -11.26
C ASN A 250 1.28 16.88 -12.42
N ALA A 251 2.53 17.27 -12.14
CA ALA A 251 3.58 17.31 -13.15
C ALA A 251 3.95 15.91 -13.65
N ILE A 252 4.12 14.95 -12.73
CA ILE A 252 4.46 13.56 -13.05
C ILE A 252 3.41 12.95 -13.98
N HIS A 253 2.13 13.00 -13.59
CA HIS A 253 1.07 12.32 -14.36
C HIS A 253 0.71 13.04 -15.66
N TYR A 254 0.87 14.37 -15.71
CA TYR A 254 0.82 15.08 -16.99
C TYR A 254 1.91 14.59 -17.95
N CYS A 255 3.14 14.44 -17.47
CA CYS A 255 4.26 13.95 -18.27
C CYS A 255 4.08 12.48 -18.67
N HIS A 256 3.59 11.64 -17.76
CA HIS A 256 3.34 10.23 -18.04
C HIS A 256 2.29 10.06 -19.14
N ASP A 257 1.13 10.72 -19.01
CA ASP A 257 0.07 10.68 -20.03
C ASP A 257 0.56 11.20 -21.40
N LYS A 258 1.51 12.15 -21.41
CA LYS A 258 2.02 12.74 -22.65
C LYS A 258 3.10 11.90 -23.33
N TYR A 259 4.01 11.30 -22.55
CA TYR A 259 5.24 10.70 -23.08
C TYR A 259 5.31 9.17 -22.93
N MET A 260 4.52 8.59 -22.03
CA MET A 260 4.51 7.15 -21.74
C MET A 260 3.08 6.65 -21.43
N TYR A 261 2.12 7.02 -22.27
CA TYR A 261 0.74 6.53 -22.13
C TYR A 261 0.67 5.02 -22.32
N GLU A 262 0.13 4.30 -21.34
CA GLU A 262 0.03 2.84 -21.26
C GLU A 262 -1.05 2.28 -22.19
N ARG A 263 -0.91 2.54 -23.49
CA ARG A 263 -1.95 2.33 -24.51
C ARG A 263 -2.50 0.90 -24.55
N ILE A 264 -1.68 -0.12 -24.28
CA ILE A 264 -2.14 -1.52 -24.29
C ILE A 264 -3.02 -1.81 -23.07
N GLU A 265 -2.62 -1.37 -21.88
CA GLU A 265 -3.42 -1.50 -20.66
C GLU A 265 -4.74 -0.72 -20.80
N MET A 266 -4.65 0.50 -21.29
CA MET A 266 -5.79 1.38 -21.48
C MET A 266 -6.73 0.92 -22.60
N ALA A 267 -6.26 0.11 -23.56
CA ALA A 267 -7.13 -0.51 -24.57
C ALA A 267 -8.02 -1.61 -24.00
N LEU A 268 -7.71 -2.12 -22.80
CA LEU A 268 -8.49 -3.13 -22.07
C LEU A 268 -9.41 -2.50 -21.01
N HIS A 269 -9.65 -1.19 -21.13
CA HIS A 269 -10.54 -0.42 -20.28
C HIS A 269 -11.71 0.17 -21.08
N ASP A 270 -12.77 0.55 -20.37
CA ASP A 270 -13.85 1.37 -20.92
C ASP A 270 -13.31 2.71 -21.44
N ARG A 271 -14.08 3.35 -22.33
CA ARG A 271 -13.74 4.67 -22.91
C ARG A 271 -13.38 5.70 -21.84
N ASP A 272 -14.24 5.80 -20.83
CA ASP A 272 -14.06 6.71 -19.70
C ASP A 272 -13.87 5.89 -18.44
N ILE A 273 -12.78 6.20 -17.72
CA ILE A 273 -12.45 5.55 -16.46
C ILE A 273 -12.33 6.56 -15.33
N LEU A 274 -12.62 6.10 -14.12
CA LEU A 274 -12.33 6.85 -12.91
C LEU A 274 -10.82 6.89 -12.67
N ARG A 275 -10.28 8.07 -12.38
CA ARG A 275 -8.88 8.25 -11.96
C ARG A 275 -8.83 8.77 -10.54
N THR A 276 -8.00 8.16 -9.70
CA THR A 276 -7.70 8.71 -8.37
C THR A 276 -6.25 9.16 -8.28
N MET A 277 -5.97 10.26 -7.59
CA MET A 277 -4.63 10.71 -7.26
C MET A 277 -4.22 10.08 -5.91
N ALA A 278 -3.45 8.99 -5.96
CA ALA A 278 -3.15 8.18 -4.78
C ALA A 278 -1.91 8.70 -4.04
N CYS A 279 -2.11 9.36 -2.91
CA CYS A 279 -1.05 9.92 -2.08
C CYS A 279 -0.74 8.99 -0.90
N GLY A 280 0.47 8.49 -0.79
CA GLY A 280 0.87 7.70 0.38
C GLY A 280 1.35 8.56 1.54
N ILE A 281 1.24 8.04 2.77
CA ILE A 281 1.97 8.55 3.94
C ILE A 281 2.89 7.48 4.52
N ALA A 282 4.05 7.90 5.02
CA ALA A 282 5.03 7.07 5.70
C ALA A 282 5.36 7.62 7.08
N GLY A 283 5.64 6.72 8.02
CA GLY A 283 5.98 7.08 9.40
C GLY A 283 4.77 7.49 10.24
N LEU A 284 3.59 6.88 9.98
CA LEU A 284 2.37 7.17 10.75
C LEU A 284 2.57 6.89 12.24
N SER A 285 3.04 5.70 12.60
CA SER A 285 3.27 5.31 14.00
C SER A 285 4.37 6.16 14.65
N VAL A 286 5.43 6.53 13.94
CA VAL A 286 6.45 7.47 14.44
C VAL A 286 5.84 8.83 14.79
N ALA A 287 4.99 9.37 13.92
CA ALA A 287 4.30 10.63 14.17
C ALA A 287 3.28 10.51 15.31
N ALA A 288 2.47 9.45 15.33
CA ALA A 288 1.48 9.22 16.38
C ALA A 288 2.14 9.07 17.76
N ASP A 289 3.18 8.23 17.85
CA ASP A 289 3.94 7.99 19.08
C ASP A 289 4.70 9.25 19.51
N SER A 290 5.18 10.07 18.58
CA SER A 290 5.86 11.34 18.90
C SER A 290 4.90 12.32 19.55
N LEU A 291 3.69 12.45 19.01
CA LEU A 291 2.64 13.27 19.59
C LEU A 291 2.14 12.70 20.93
N SER A 292 2.08 11.37 21.06
CA SER A 292 1.75 10.69 22.31
C SER A 292 2.79 10.96 23.40
N ALA A 293 4.08 10.85 23.08
CA ALA A 293 5.18 11.15 23.99
C ALA A 293 5.11 12.60 24.48
N ILE A 294 4.86 13.56 23.57
CA ILE A 294 4.71 14.98 23.93
C ILE A 294 3.49 15.22 24.83
N LYS A 295 2.40 14.46 24.63
CA LYS A 295 1.15 14.63 25.39
C LYS A 295 1.17 13.96 26.76
N HIS A 296 1.86 12.83 26.89
CA HIS A 296 1.75 11.94 28.05
C HIS A 296 3.04 11.76 28.85
N ALA A 297 4.17 12.19 28.29
CA ALA A 297 5.45 12.27 28.98
C ALA A 297 6.02 13.68 28.85
N LYS A 298 7.18 13.92 29.46
CA LYS A 298 7.89 15.20 29.35
C LYS A 298 9.01 15.06 28.34
N VAL A 299 8.84 15.67 27.17
CA VAL A 299 9.84 15.63 26.08
C VAL A 299 10.67 16.90 26.07
N LYS A 300 11.92 16.81 26.53
CA LYS A 300 12.90 17.91 26.49
C LYS A 300 13.57 17.96 25.13
N VAL A 301 13.76 19.16 24.61
CA VAL A 301 14.41 19.41 23.31
C VAL A 301 15.90 19.62 23.49
N ILE A 302 16.72 18.84 22.78
CA ILE A 302 18.17 19.05 22.70
C ILE A 302 18.47 19.76 21.38
N ARG A 303 19.03 20.97 21.49
CA ARG A 303 19.34 21.82 20.35
C ARG A 303 20.83 21.83 20.04
N ASP A 304 21.15 21.89 18.76
CA ASP A 304 22.52 22.09 18.31
C ASP A 304 22.93 23.58 18.34
N ALA A 305 24.17 23.87 17.93
CA ALA A 305 24.69 25.23 17.85
C ALA A 305 23.92 26.16 16.87
N ARG A 306 23.09 25.59 15.97
CA ARG A 306 22.23 26.34 15.04
C ARG A 306 20.86 26.64 15.66
N GLY A 307 20.60 26.17 16.88
CA GLY A 307 19.32 26.28 17.57
C GLY A 307 18.25 25.27 17.10
N LEU A 308 18.63 24.31 16.25
CA LEU A 308 17.71 23.29 15.72
C LEU A 308 17.51 22.17 16.73
N ALA A 309 16.28 21.73 16.90
CA ALA A 309 15.98 20.50 17.63
C ALA A 309 16.53 19.30 16.85
N THR A 310 17.54 18.64 17.40
CA THR A 310 18.24 17.51 16.77
C THR A 310 18.16 16.22 17.61
N ASP A 311 17.80 16.32 18.88
CA ASP A 311 17.55 15.16 19.76
C ASP A 311 16.51 15.50 20.83
N PHE A 312 15.98 14.48 21.49
CA PHE A 312 14.93 14.59 22.49
C PHE A 312 15.20 13.66 23.68
N GLU A 313 14.98 14.17 24.89
CA GLU A 313 15.03 13.37 26.13
C GLU A 313 13.61 13.21 26.66
N ILE A 314 13.18 11.98 26.90
CA ILE A 314 11.84 11.65 27.37
C ILE A 314 11.93 11.30 28.87
N GLU A 315 11.21 12.05 29.69
CA GLU A 315 11.04 11.79 31.12
C GLU A 315 9.59 11.33 31.36
N GLY A 316 9.42 10.03 31.70
CA GLY A 316 8.13 9.37 31.87
C GLY A 316 7.79 8.37 30.76
N GLU A 317 6.72 7.61 30.98
CA GLU A 317 6.18 6.62 30.03
C GLU A 317 5.05 7.24 29.20
N TYR A 318 4.86 6.77 27.97
CA TYR A 318 3.76 7.20 27.09
C TYR A 318 3.14 5.99 26.35
N PRO A 319 1.85 6.04 25.97
CA PRO A 319 1.23 4.96 25.20
C PRO A 319 1.74 4.97 23.75
N ALA A 320 2.18 3.81 23.27
CA ALA A 320 2.60 3.62 21.88
C ALA A 320 1.51 2.92 21.06
N PHE A 321 1.35 3.34 19.80
CA PHE A 321 0.40 2.80 18.84
C PHE A 321 0.57 1.28 18.68
N GLY A 322 -0.54 0.55 18.52
CA GLY A 322 -0.51 -0.92 18.38
C GLY A 322 -0.81 -1.70 19.66
N ASN A 323 -1.35 -1.05 20.69
CA ASN A 323 -1.62 -1.66 22.00
C ASN A 323 -3.09 -1.51 22.43
N ASN A 324 -4.00 -1.24 21.50
CA ASN A 324 -5.41 -0.94 21.73
C ASN A 324 -5.58 0.08 22.86
N ASP A 325 -4.97 1.26 22.66
CA ASP A 325 -4.98 2.36 23.63
C ASP A 325 -5.40 3.64 22.91
N ASP A 326 -6.68 4.00 23.10
CA ASP A 326 -7.33 5.12 22.42
C ASP A 326 -6.53 6.43 22.50
N ARG A 327 -5.74 6.63 23.57
CA ARG A 327 -4.96 7.86 23.77
C ARG A 327 -3.96 8.13 22.64
N VAL A 328 -3.40 7.08 22.03
CA VAL A 328 -2.47 7.18 20.88
C VAL A 328 -3.13 6.74 19.57
N ASP A 329 -4.05 5.78 19.62
CA ASP A 329 -4.75 5.30 18.43
C ASP A 329 -5.62 6.43 17.82
N GLU A 330 -6.28 7.25 18.64
CA GLU A 330 -7.00 8.43 18.16
C GLU A 330 -6.09 9.50 17.54
N ILE A 331 -4.82 9.58 17.96
CA ILE A 331 -3.83 10.48 17.35
C ILE A 331 -3.48 10.00 15.94
N ALA A 332 -3.29 8.70 15.75
CA ALA A 332 -3.04 8.12 14.43
C ALA A 332 -4.25 8.35 13.50
N VAL A 333 -5.47 8.11 13.99
CA VAL A 333 -6.72 8.40 13.25
C VAL A 333 -6.83 9.88 12.88
N TRP A 334 -6.50 10.78 13.80
CA TRP A 334 -6.50 12.23 13.56
C TRP A 334 -5.50 12.61 12.45
N LEU A 335 -4.26 12.11 12.49
CA LEU A 335 -3.26 12.37 11.45
C LEU A 335 -3.74 11.95 10.06
N VAL A 336 -4.33 10.75 9.97
CA VAL A 336 -4.88 10.21 8.71
C VAL A 336 -5.99 11.11 8.17
N LYS A 337 -6.97 11.46 9.02
CA LYS A 337 -8.11 12.32 8.61
C LYS A 337 -7.64 13.71 8.20
N GLU A 338 -6.78 14.34 9.00
CA GLU A 338 -6.30 15.71 8.76
C GLU A 338 -5.49 15.82 7.47
N PHE A 339 -4.63 14.84 7.17
CA PHE A 339 -3.84 14.89 5.94
C PHE A 339 -4.73 14.64 4.71
N MET A 340 -5.68 13.71 4.80
CA MET A 340 -6.64 13.46 3.72
C MET A 340 -7.49 14.71 3.39
N GLU A 341 -7.97 15.43 4.40
CA GLU A 341 -8.72 16.69 4.19
C GLU A 341 -7.89 17.77 3.48
N ARG A 342 -6.58 17.80 3.72
CA ARG A 342 -5.67 18.74 3.06
C ARG A 342 -5.42 18.37 1.61
N LEU A 343 -5.30 17.08 1.32
CA LEU A 343 -5.18 16.56 -0.05
C LEU A 343 -6.44 16.86 -0.86
N ARG A 344 -7.64 16.68 -0.29
CA ARG A 344 -8.94 16.95 -0.95
C ARG A 344 -9.10 18.41 -1.40
N LYS A 345 -8.44 19.36 -0.73
CA LYS A 345 -8.48 20.79 -1.08
C LYS A 345 -7.59 21.14 -2.28
N GLN A 346 -6.67 20.26 -2.68
CA GLN A 346 -5.75 20.54 -3.78
C GLN A 346 -6.40 20.26 -5.14
N LYS A 347 -6.03 21.02 -6.16
CA LYS A 347 -6.43 20.75 -7.54
C LYS A 347 -5.54 19.66 -8.13
N THR A 348 -6.16 18.65 -8.72
CA THR A 348 -5.47 17.49 -9.29
C THR A 348 -5.53 17.47 -10.82
N TYR A 349 -4.49 16.90 -11.43
CA TYR A 349 -4.44 16.67 -12.87
C TYR A 349 -5.60 15.76 -13.31
N ARG A 350 -6.21 16.09 -14.45
CA ARG A 350 -7.39 15.42 -15.02
C ARG A 350 -8.58 15.28 -14.04
N ASN A 351 -8.70 16.20 -13.08
CA ASN A 351 -9.73 16.16 -12.03
C ASN A 351 -9.79 14.82 -11.30
N SER A 352 -8.64 14.16 -11.15
CA SER A 352 -8.56 12.87 -10.46
C SER A 352 -8.95 13.02 -8.99
N VAL A 353 -9.68 12.04 -8.45
CA VAL A 353 -10.15 12.08 -7.06
C VAL A 353 -8.98 11.83 -6.12
N ALA A 354 -8.66 12.77 -5.23
CA ALA A 354 -7.62 12.55 -4.24
C ALA A 354 -7.97 11.36 -3.33
N THR A 355 -7.02 10.46 -3.16
CA THR A 355 -7.10 9.33 -2.23
C THR A 355 -5.80 9.23 -1.43
N MET A 356 -5.83 8.50 -0.32
CA MET A 356 -4.66 8.32 0.52
C MET A 356 -4.47 6.87 0.92
N SER A 357 -3.21 6.44 1.01
CA SER A 357 -2.83 5.13 1.55
C SER A 357 -1.80 5.30 2.68
N VAL A 358 -1.85 4.41 3.67
CA VAL A 358 -0.83 4.30 4.71
C VAL A 358 0.11 3.16 4.32
N LEU A 359 1.00 3.42 3.34
CA LEU A 359 1.81 2.40 2.70
C LEU A 359 3.24 2.90 2.48
N THR A 360 4.25 2.09 2.84
CA THR A 360 5.67 2.49 2.74
C THR A 360 6.55 1.69 1.78
N ILE A 361 6.21 0.44 1.40
CA ILE A 361 7.19 -0.51 0.84
C ILE A 361 8.50 -0.39 1.64
N THR A 362 9.65 -0.18 0.99
CA THR A 362 10.97 -0.02 1.60
C THR A 362 11.31 1.45 1.86
N SER A 363 10.40 2.38 1.54
CA SER A 363 10.58 3.80 1.86
C SER A 363 10.59 4.05 3.37
N ASN A 364 10.12 3.11 4.20
CA ASN A 364 10.32 3.15 5.65
C ASN A 364 11.81 3.15 6.03
N VAL A 365 12.65 2.41 5.29
CA VAL A 365 14.11 2.38 5.48
C VAL A 365 14.75 3.64 4.90
N VAL A 366 14.39 4.02 3.68
CA VAL A 366 14.98 5.20 3.02
C VAL A 366 14.65 6.49 3.78
N TYR A 367 13.40 6.68 4.20
CA TYR A 367 13.03 7.82 5.02
C TYR A 367 13.60 7.74 6.43
N GLY A 368 13.67 6.56 7.04
CA GLY A 368 14.35 6.37 8.33
C GLY A 368 15.79 6.87 8.30
N LYS A 369 16.56 6.46 7.27
CA LYS A 369 17.94 6.94 7.00
C LYS A 369 18.06 8.44 6.83
N LYS A 370 17.02 9.08 6.28
CA LYS A 370 16.97 10.52 6.00
C LYS A 370 16.26 11.32 7.10
N THR A 371 15.92 10.72 8.23
CA THR A 371 15.22 11.38 9.34
C THR A 371 16.02 11.24 10.63
N GLY A 372 16.27 12.37 11.28
CA GLY A 372 16.95 12.50 12.57
C GLY A 372 16.14 11.92 13.73
N ASN A 373 16.61 12.15 14.96
CA ASN A 373 15.90 11.68 16.16
C ASN A 373 14.49 12.27 16.20
N THR A 374 13.50 11.48 16.63
CA THR A 374 12.09 11.91 16.74
C THR A 374 11.60 11.91 18.19
N PRO A 375 10.57 12.71 18.55
CA PRO A 375 10.08 12.84 19.92
C PRO A 375 9.58 11.54 20.58
N ASP A 376 9.28 10.51 19.78
CA ASP A 376 8.96 9.15 20.25
C ASP A 376 10.19 8.36 20.74
N GLY A 377 11.38 8.93 20.65
CA GLY A 377 12.64 8.31 21.07
C GLY A 377 13.29 7.43 19.99
N ARG A 378 12.70 7.31 18.80
CA ARG A 378 13.34 6.63 17.66
C ARG A 378 14.59 7.41 17.25
N LYS A 379 15.70 6.70 17.02
CA LYS A 379 17.00 7.31 16.75
C LYS A 379 17.22 7.62 15.28
N ALA A 380 18.05 8.65 15.03
CA ALA A 380 18.42 9.08 13.69
C ALA A 380 18.88 7.89 12.83
N GLY A 381 18.34 7.78 11.62
CA GLY A 381 18.70 6.72 10.69
C GLY A 381 17.97 5.38 10.84
N GLU A 382 17.30 5.12 11.97
CA GLU A 382 16.54 3.88 12.17
C GLU A 382 15.35 3.77 11.20
N PRO A 383 15.00 2.58 10.67
CA PRO A 383 13.82 2.45 9.82
C PRO A 383 12.52 2.83 10.54
N PHE A 384 11.57 3.41 9.79
CA PHE A 384 10.18 3.48 10.24
C PHE A 384 9.53 2.08 10.20
N ALA A 385 8.36 1.95 10.82
CA ALA A 385 7.51 0.80 10.61
C ALA A 385 7.05 0.69 9.15
N PRO A 386 6.88 -0.53 8.61
CA PRO A 386 6.30 -0.72 7.29
C PRO A 386 4.80 -0.39 7.29
N GLY A 387 4.34 0.37 6.29
CA GLY A 387 2.91 0.71 6.12
C GLY A 387 2.31 1.41 7.34
N ALA A 388 1.19 0.86 7.82
CA ALA A 388 0.47 1.31 9.00
C ALA A 388 0.91 0.62 10.29
N ASN A 389 2.00 -0.16 10.28
CA ASN A 389 2.39 -0.95 11.45
C ASN A 389 2.77 -0.07 12.65
N PRO A 390 2.56 -0.59 13.88
CA PRO A 390 3.28 -0.13 15.06
C PRO A 390 4.79 -0.07 14.86
N MET A 391 5.45 0.86 15.54
CA MET A 391 6.91 0.91 15.52
C MET A 391 7.51 -0.37 16.11
N HIS A 392 8.67 -0.77 15.58
CA HIS A 392 9.31 -2.05 15.92
C HIS A 392 9.37 -2.26 17.44
N ARG A 393 8.80 -3.38 17.91
CA ARG A 393 8.76 -3.81 19.32
C ARG A 393 7.93 -2.92 20.25
N ARG A 394 7.05 -2.06 19.71
CA ARG A 394 6.16 -1.21 20.54
C ARG A 394 4.79 -1.84 20.77
N ASP A 395 4.33 -2.69 19.87
CA ASP A 395 3.15 -3.53 20.06
C ASP A 395 3.49 -4.73 20.96
N VAL A 396 3.07 -4.67 22.22
CA VAL A 396 3.45 -5.64 23.26
C VAL A 396 2.26 -6.37 23.90
N LYS A 397 1.03 -6.04 23.51
CA LYS A 397 -0.21 -6.64 24.04
C LYS A 397 -0.80 -7.77 23.17
N GLY A 398 -0.01 -8.28 22.22
CA GLY A 398 -0.38 -9.42 21.37
C GLY A 398 -1.23 -9.06 20.15
N ALA A 399 -1.48 -10.06 19.29
CA ALA A 399 -2.05 -9.88 17.95
C ALA A 399 -3.42 -9.19 17.94
N VAL A 400 -4.31 -9.53 18.88
CA VAL A 400 -5.66 -8.92 18.93
C VAL A 400 -5.57 -7.41 19.19
N ALA A 401 -4.67 -6.98 20.08
CA ALA A 401 -4.51 -5.57 20.40
C ALA A 401 -3.89 -4.78 19.24
N SER A 402 -2.88 -5.34 18.58
CA SER A 402 -2.25 -4.66 17.44
C SER A 402 -3.17 -4.59 16.22
N MET A 403 -3.93 -5.65 15.93
CA MET A 403 -4.95 -5.65 14.87
C MET A 403 -6.14 -4.74 15.17
N ALA A 404 -6.45 -4.46 16.44
CA ALA A 404 -7.52 -3.53 16.81
C ALA A 404 -7.10 -2.06 16.67
N SER A 405 -5.82 -1.74 16.91
CA SER A 405 -5.28 -0.39 16.74
C SER A 405 -5.14 0.02 15.27
N VAL A 406 -4.77 -0.93 14.40
CA VAL A 406 -4.59 -0.73 12.94
C VAL A 406 -5.93 -0.75 12.25
#